data_AF-A0A0T7G3S5-F1
#
_entry.id   AF-A0A0T7G3S5-F1
#
_cell.length_a   1.000
_cell.length_b   1.000
_cell.length_c   1.000
_cell.angle_alpha   90.00
_cell.angle_beta   90.00
_cell.angle_gamma   90.00
#
_symmetry.space_group_name_H-M   'P 1'
#
loop_
_entity.id
_entity.type
_entity.pdbx_description
1 polymer ?
#
loop_
_entity_poly.entity_id
_entity_poly.type
_entity_poly.pdbx_seq_one_letter_code
_entity_poly.pdbx_strand_id
1 'polypeptide(L)'
;QSFGAFLAHGITFDLVGDGNDYVGKGLSGGRIIVRPPENSRIVAENSIIVGNTVLYGAITGECYFRGVAGERFAVRNSGAIAVVEGVGDHGCEYMTGGIVVVLGETGRNFAAGMSGGVAYVLDESGDFAKRCNMAMVELEPVPEEDDMLEKLHHHG
;
A
#
# COMPACT_ATOMS: atom_id res chain seq x y z
N GLN A 1 8.75 -17.13 -1.05
CA GLN A 1 8.56 -16.12 -2.12
C GLN A 1 7.32 -16.47 -2.94
N SER A 2 6.72 -15.48 -3.61
CA SER A 2 5.57 -15.64 -4.53
C SER A 2 4.30 -16.23 -3.90
N PHE A 3 4.07 -15.98 -2.62
CA PHE A 3 2.88 -16.44 -1.93
C PHE A 3 1.63 -15.82 -2.57
N GLY A 4 0.64 -16.65 -2.95
CA GLY A 4 -0.58 -16.19 -3.60
C GLY A 4 -0.36 -15.57 -4.99
N ALA A 5 0.73 -15.89 -5.69
CA ALA A 5 0.92 -15.46 -7.07
C ALA A 5 -0.21 -15.98 -7.97
N PHE A 6 -0.78 -15.10 -8.80
CA PHE A 6 -1.90 -15.39 -9.70
C PHE A 6 -3.15 -15.97 -9.01
N LEU A 7 -3.35 -15.66 -7.72
CA LEU A 7 -4.47 -16.20 -6.95
C LEU A 7 -5.80 -15.79 -7.61
N ALA A 8 -6.58 -16.81 -7.97
CA ALA A 8 -7.81 -16.64 -8.71
C ALA A 8 -8.97 -16.18 -7.81
N HIS A 9 -9.95 -15.55 -8.45
CA HIS A 9 -11.19 -15.14 -7.82
C HIS A 9 -11.88 -16.28 -7.04
N GLY A 10 -12.41 -15.93 -5.86
CA GLY A 10 -13.07 -16.86 -4.94
C GLY A 10 -12.13 -17.60 -3.98
N ILE A 11 -10.81 -17.47 -4.15
CA ILE A 11 -9.84 -18.09 -3.24
C ILE A 11 -9.33 -17.04 -2.24
N THR A 12 -9.31 -17.41 -0.95
CA THR A 12 -8.75 -16.61 0.14
C THR A 12 -7.59 -17.34 0.80
N PHE A 13 -6.47 -16.66 0.95
CA PHE A 13 -5.36 -17.09 1.80
C PHE A 13 -5.26 -16.19 3.04
N ASP A 14 -5.28 -16.79 4.23
CA ASP A 14 -4.96 -16.14 5.52
C ASP A 14 -3.62 -16.71 6.02
N LEU A 15 -2.57 -15.90 5.94
CA LEU A 15 -1.23 -16.24 6.40
C LEU A 15 -0.98 -15.63 7.77
N VAL A 16 -0.91 -16.51 8.78
CA VAL A 16 -0.44 -16.15 10.13
C VAL A 16 1.07 -16.36 10.18
N GLY A 17 1.82 -15.27 10.14
CA GLY A 17 3.27 -15.24 9.95
C GLY A 17 3.68 -14.10 9.04
N ASP A 18 4.80 -14.26 8.32
CA ASP A 18 5.34 -13.29 7.38
C ASP A 18 5.46 -13.87 5.95
N GLY A 19 5.40 -12.97 4.96
CA GLY A 19 5.64 -13.26 3.56
C GLY A 19 7.01 -12.76 3.10
N ASN A 20 7.70 -13.55 2.28
CA ASN A 20 8.90 -13.05 1.58
C ASN A 20 8.49 -12.24 0.33
N ASP A 21 9.41 -11.99 -0.60
CA ASP A 21 9.14 -11.22 -1.83
C ASP A 21 8.00 -11.78 -2.68
N TYR A 22 7.40 -10.90 -3.47
CA TYR A 22 6.41 -11.18 -4.52
C TYR A 22 5.06 -11.72 -4.04
N VAL A 23 4.66 -11.43 -2.79
CA VAL A 23 3.30 -11.76 -2.32
C VAL A 23 2.27 -11.14 -3.26
N GLY A 24 1.30 -11.94 -3.71
CA GLY A 24 0.24 -11.50 -4.62
C GLY A 24 0.73 -11.06 -6.01
N LYS A 25 1.92 -11.49 -6.46
CA LYS A 25 2.38 -11.23 -7.84
C LYS A 25 1.31 -11.62 -8.85
N GLY A 26 0.91 -10.68 -9.71
CA GLY A 26 -0.10 -10.90 -10.73
C GLY A 26 -1.44 -11.36 -10.18
N LEU A 27 -1.87 -10.84 -9.01
CA LEU A 27 -3.17 -11.17 -8.40
C LEU A 27 -4.32 -11.09 -9.42
N SER A 28 -5.19 -12.10 -9.40
CA SER A 28 -6.24 -12.34 -10.40
C SER A 28 -7.61 -12.56 -9.75
N GLY A 29 -7.97 -11.65 -8.85
CA GLY A 29 -9.28 -11.61 -8.19
C GLY A 29 -9.37 -12.31 -6.85
N GLY A 30 -8.32 -13.00 -6.40
CA GLY A 30 -8.26 -13.64 -5.08
C GLY A 30 -8.07 -12.65 -3.93
N ARG A 31 -8.13 -13.16 -2.70
CA ARG A 31 -7.89 -12.40 -1.47
C ARG A 31 -6.69 -12.95 -0.69
N ILE A 32 -5.80 -12.06 -0.25
CA ILE A 32 -4.65 -12.42 0.60
C ILE A 32 -4.69 -11.59 1.88
N ILE A 33 -4.54 -12.24 3.02
CA ILE A 33 -4.39 -11.62 4.33
C ILE A 33 -3.05 -12.10 4.90
N VAL A 34 -2.21 -11.19 5.37
CA VAL A 34 -0.97 -11.51 6.07
C VAL A 34 -0.94 -10.76 7.39
N ARG A 35 -0.75 -11.48 8.50
CA ARG A 35 -0.74 -10.92 9.84
C ARG A 35 0.20 -11.70 10.76
N PRO A 36 0.84 -11.04 11.73
CA PRO A 36 1.64 -11.75 12.72
C PRO A 36 0.77 -12.67 13.59
N PRO A 37 1.37 -13.71 14.20
CA PRO A 37 0.71 -14.52 15.21
C PRO A 37 0.15 -13.66 16.36
N GLU A 38 -0.98 -14.06 16.94
CA GLU A 38 -1.65 -13.33 18.03
C GLU A 38 -0.76 -13.14 19.27
N ASN A 39 0.13 -14.10 19.52
CA ASN A 39 1.10 -14.07 20.63
C ASN A 39 2.44 -13.42 20.24
N SER A 40 2.53 -12.81 19.06
CA SER A 40 3.72 -12.09 18.65
C SER A 40 3.95 -10.87 19.54
N ARG A 41 5.22 -10.62 19.86
CA ARG A 41 5.65 -9.43 20.62
C ARG A 41 6.01 -8.25 19.73
N ILE A 42 5.95 -8.43 18.41
CA ILE A 42 6.28 -7.37 17.46
C ILE A 42 5.18 -6.30 17.46
N VAL A 43 5.58 -5.06 17.26
CA VAL A 43 4.67 -3.97 16.92
C VAL A 43 4.50 -4.01 15.41
N ALA A 44 3.31 -4.41 14.95
CA ALA A 44 3.10 -4.82 13.55
C ALA A 44 3.39 -3.67 12.58
N GLU A 45 2.88 -2.50 12.92
CA GLU A 45 3.02 -1.23 12.19
C GLU A 45 4.47 -0.74 12.09
N ASN A 46 5.39 -1.30 12.89
CA ASN A 46 6.82 -0.99 12.87
C ASN A 46 7.68 -2.15 12.35
N SER A 47 7.08 -3.23 11.84
CA SER A 47 7.76 -4.47 11.51
C SER A 47 7.48 -4.93 10.08
N ILE A 48 8.52 -5.39 9.37
CA ILE A 48 8.36 -5.98 8.04
C ILE A 48 7.51 -7.27 8.15
N ILE A 49 6.37 -7.27 7.46
CA ILE A 49 5.46 -8.44 7.37
C ILE A 49 5.50 -9.09 5.98
N VAL A 50 5.81 -8.31 4.94
CA VAL A 50 6.00 -8.80 3.57
C VAL A 50 7.23 -8.19 2.92
N GLY A 51 7.91 -8.97 2.07
CA GLY A 51 9.11 -8.55 1.36
C GLY A 51 8.84 -7.53 0.24
N ASN A 52 9.69 -7.58 -0.79
CA ASN A 52 9.70 -6.62 -1.88
C ASN A 52 8.76 -7.00 -3.03
N THR A 53 8.44 -6.01 -3.87
CA THR A 53 7.75 -6.22 -5.17
C THR A 53 6.42 -6.97 -5.02
N VAL A 54 5.74 -6.69 -3.91
CA VAL A 54 4.41 -7.20 -3.58
C VAL A 54 3.39 -6.64 -4.58
N LEU A 55 2.42 -7.46 -4.98
CA LEU A 55 1.38 -7.11 -5.97
C LEU A 55 1.90 -6.72 -7.36
N TYR A 56 3.10 -7.18 -7.72
CA TYR A 56 3.68 -6.85 -9.01
C TYR A 56 2.72 -7.16 -10.18
N GLY A 57 2.29 -6.11 -10.88
CA GLY A 57 1.43 -6.23 -12.06
C GLY A 57 -0.03 -6.61 -11.78
N ALA A 58 -0.54 -6.43 -10.56
CA ALA A 58 -1.84 -6.99 -10.17
C ALA A 58 -3.03 -6.41 -10.98
N ILE A 59 -4.02 -7.23 -11.34
CA ILE A 59 -5.14 -6.88 -12.26
C ILE A 59 -6.53 -7.30 -11.73
N THR A 60 -6.66 -7.62 -10.44
CA THR A 60 -7.85 -7.52 -9.57
C THR A 60 -7.60 -8.32 -8.30
N GLY A 61 -8.41 -8.10 -7.27
CA GLY A 61 -8.34 -8.81 -5.99
C GLY A 61 -7.97 -7.88 -4.84
N GLU A 62 -7.86 -8.45 -3.64
CA GLU A 62 -7.72 -7.70 -2.40
C GLU A 62 -6.59 -8.25 -1.53
N CYS A 63 -5.75 -7.38 -1.01
CA CYS A 63 -4.68 -7.76 -0.09
C CYS A 63 -4.71 -6.93 1.20
N TYR A 64 -4.53 -7.58 2.34
CA TYR A 64 -4.49 -6.91 3.65
C TYR A 64 -3.25 -7.36 4.41
N PHE A 65 -2.40 -6.39 4.75
CA PHE A 65 -1.11 -6.64 5.40
C PHE A 65 -1.07 -5.90 6.75
N ARG A 66 -1.09 -6.67 7.84
CA ARG A 66 -0.89 -6.14 9.20
C ARG A 66 0.61 -6.02 9.47
N GLY A 67 1.21 -5.00 8.88
CA GLY A 67 2.60 -4.59 9.07
C GLY A 67 3.18 -3.89 7.84
N VAL A 68 4.51 -3.71 7.84
CA VAL A 68 5.24 -2.94 6.83
C VAL A 68 5.64 -3.83 5.65
N ALA A 69 5.46 -3.34 4.43
CA ALA A 69 5.99 -3.97 3.23
C ALA A 69 7.38 -3.43 2.86
N GLY A 70 8.18 -4.25 2.19
CA GLY A 70 9.46 -3.85 1.62
C GLY A 70 9.34 -2.84 0.46
N GLU A 71 10.40 -2.77 -0.35
CA GLU A 71 10.49 -1.86 -1.48
C GLU A 71 9.55 -2.27 -2.63
N ARG A 72 9.18 -1.29 -3.48
CA ARG A 72 8.38 -1.50 -4.69
C ARG A 72 7.03 -2.17 -4.41
N PHE A 73 6.42 -1.84 -3.28
CA PHE A 73 5.07 -2.28 -2.97
C PHE A 73 4.08 -1.79 -4.04
N ALA A 74 3.22 -2.68 -4.54
CA ALA A 74 2.23 -2.38 -5.58
C ALA A 74 2.82 -1.85 -6.90
N VAL A 75 4.07 -2.19 -7.21
CA VAL A 75 4.70 -1.82 -8.47
C VAL A 75 3.90 -2.38 -9.66
N ARG A 76 3.56 -1.51 -10.61
CA ARG A 76 2.70 -1.83 -11.77
C ARG A 76 1.32 -2.38 -11.40
N ASN A 77 0.79 -2.10 -10.21
CA ASN A 77 -0.60 -2.43 -9.89
C ASN A 77 -1.53 -1.76 -10.91
N SER A 78 -2.43 -2.56 -11.48
CA SER A 78 -3.35 -2.19 -12.55
C SER A 78 -4.81 -2.44 -12.17
N GLY A 79 -5.11 -2.82 -10.92
CA GLY A 79 -6.50 -3.05 -10.50
C GLY A 79 -6.74 -3.72 -9.14
N ALA A 80 -5.71 -4.10 -8.39
CA ALA A 80 -5.90 -4.67 -7.05
C ALA A 80 -6.11 -3.59 -5.99
N ILE A 81 -6.82 -3.97 -4.92
CA ILE A 81 -7.01 -3.19 -3.70
C ILE A 81 -6.03 -3.70 -2.65
N ALA A 82 -5.33 -2.82 -1.95
CA ALA A 82 -4.41 -3.20 -0.89
C ALA A 82 -4.47 -2.27 0.32
N VAL A 83 -4.35 -2.83 1.51
CA VAL A 83 -4.12 -2.09 2.77
C VAL A 83 -2.85 -2.61 3.42
N VAL A 84 -1.97 -1.70 3.84
CA VAL A 84 -0.68 -1.99 4.46
C VAL A 84 -0.34 -0.93 5.52
N GLU A 85 0.42 -1.28 6.56
CA GLU A 85 0.75 -0.36 7.68
C GLU A 85 2.04 0.44 7.45
N GLY A 86 2.69 0.26 6.31
CA GLY A 86 3.86 1.03 5.89
C GLY A 86 4.50 0.41 4.65
N VAL A 87 5.30 1.18 3.91
CA VAL A 87 5.97 0.69 2.70
C VAL A 87 7.38 1.24 2.59
N GLY A 88 8.29 0.46 1.99
CA GLY A 88 9.63 0.91 1.64
C GLY A 88 9.67 1.89 0.45
N ASP A 89 10.87 2.10 -0.09
CA ASP A 89 11.09 2.99 -1.25
C ASP A 89 10.32 2.49 -2.49
N HIS A 90 9.95 3.44 -3.36
CA HIS A 90 9.28 3.18 -4.65
C HIS A 90 7.88 2.52 -4.53
N GLY A 91 7.15 2.81 -3.45
CA GLY A 91 5.74 2.41 -3.34
C GLY A 91 4.90 2.93 -4.50
N CYS A 92 4.00 2.10 -5.02
CA CYS A 92 3.10 2.40 -6.15
C CYS A 92 3.80 2.80 -7.46
N GLU A 93 5.09 2.48 -7.62
CA GLU A 93 5.83 2.80 -8.84
C GLU A 93 5.16 2.19 -10.08
N TYR A 94 4.95 2.99 -11.13
CA TYR A 94 4.27 2.58 -12.38
C TYR A 94 2.85 2.02 -12.19
N MET A 95 2.16 2.33 -11.09
CA MET A 95 0.76 1.96 -10.90
C MET A 95 -0.13 2.65 -11.95
N THR A 96 -1.05 1.88 -12.54
CA THR A 96 -1.96 2.32 -13.60
C THR A 96 -3.44 2.14 -13.22
N GLY A 97 -3.72 1.48 -12.09
CA GLY A 97 -5.08 1.26 -11.59
C GLY A 97 -5.10 0.53 -10.25
N GLY A 98 -6.27 0.48 -9.61
CA GLY A 98 -6.46 -0.09 -8.28
C GLY A 98 -6.45 0.96 -7.17
N ILE A 99 -6.51 0.49 -5.92
CA ILE A 99 -6.54 1.33 -4.72
C ILE A 99 -5.48 0.81 -3.74
N VAL A 100 -4.62 1.69 -3.24
CA VAL A 100 -3.66 1.36 -2.19
C VAL A 100 -3.90 2.26 -0.99
N VAL A 101 -3.96 1.68 0.21
CA VAL A 101 -4.05 2.41 1.47
C VAL A 101 -2.81 2.09 2.30
N VAL A 102 -2.04 3.11 2.65
CA VAL A 102 -0.87 3.00 3.52
C VAL A 102 -1.16 3.70 4.84
N LEU A 103 -1.25 2.94 5.92
CA LEU A 103 -1.60 3.40 7.26
C LEU A 103 -0.37 3.79 8.10
N GLY A 104 0.72 4.20 7.45
CA GLY A 104 1.97 4.53 8.12
C GLY A 104 3.02 5.07 7.14
N GLU A 105 4.29 5.01 7.54
CA GLU A 105 5.37 5.64 6.78
C GLU A 105 5.58 5.01 5.39
N THR A 106 5.97 5.86 4.43
CA THR A 106 6.40 5.45 3.09
C THR A 106 7.90 5.64 2.91
N GLY A 107 8.52 4.88 2.01
CA GLY A 107 9.85 5.22 1.52
C GLY A 107 9.83 6.39 0.54
N ARG A 108 11.00 6.69 -0.02
CA ARG A 108 11.23 7.73 -1.01
C ARG A 108 10.71 7.33 -2.39
N ASN A 109 10.52 8.35 -3.24
CA ASN A 109 10.14 8.19 -4.64
C ASN A 109 8.82 7.40 -4.80
N PHE A 110 7.90 7.58 -3.86
CA PHE A 110 6.56 7.02 -3.91
C PHE A 110 5.82 7.56 -5.15
N ALA A 111 4.98 6.74 -5.77
CA ALA A 111 4.18 7.05 -6.95
C ALA A 111 4.97 7.46 -8.21
N ALA A 112 6.28 7.17 -8.29
CA ALA A 112 7.05 7.46 -9.49
C ALA A 112 6.48 6.72 -10.72
N GLY A 113 6.15 7.46 -11.77
CA GLY A 113 5.53 6.91 -12.98
C GLY A 113 4.11 6.35 -12.77
N MET A 114 3.49 6.61 -11.62
CA MET A 114 2.08 6.29 -11.39
C MET A 114 1.21 7.15 -12.30
N SER A 115 0.46 6.50 -13.18
CA SER A 115 -0.36 7.14 -14.22
C SER A 115 -1.85 6.83 -14.06
N GLY A 116 -2.23 6.01 -13.07
CA GLY A 116 -3.62 5.75 -12.74
C GLY A 116 -3.81 4.97 -11.45
N GLY A 117 -5.04 4.99 -10.93
CA GLY A 117 -5.40 4.46 -9.61
C GLY A 117 -5.33 5.53 -8.52
N VAL A 118 -5.62 5.14 -7.27
CA VAL A 118 -5.63 6.05 -6.11
C VAL A 118 -4.80 5.43 -4.98
N ALA A 119 -3.95 6.24 -4.36
CA ALA A 119 -3.21 5.86 -3.16
C ALA A 119 -3.58 6.81 -2.02
N TYR A 120 -4.08 6.26 -0.92
CA TYR A 120 -4.30 6.98 0.34
C TYR A 120 -3.11 6.72 1.25
N VAL A 121 -2.54 7.79 1.82
CA VAL A 121 -1.38 7.70 2.69
C VAL A 121 -1.68 8.49 3.97
N LEU A 122 -1.57 7.82 5.11
CA LEU A 122 -1.63 8.47 6.41
C LEU A 122 -0.31 9.21 6.68
N ASP A 123 -0.36 10.55 6.68
CA ASP A 123 0.81 11.42 6.87
C ASP A 123 0.75 12.14 8.22
N GLU A 124 0.97 11.41 9.32
CA GLU A 124 0.97 12.01 10.67
C GLU A 124 2.12 13.01 10.88
N SER A 125 3.22 12.87 10.14
CA SER A 125 4.39 13.76 10.21
C SER A 125 4.26 15.01 9.33
N GLY A 126 3.28 15.06 8.42
CA GLY A 126 3.11 16.15 7.46
C GLY A 126 4.26 16.30 6.48
N ASP A 127 5.00 15.23 6.20
CA ASP A 127 6.21 15.25 5.38
C ASP A 127 6.21 14.28 4.20
N PHE A 128 5.08 13.62 3.94
CA PHE A 128 4.92 12.70 2.82
C PHE A 128 5.24 13.34 1.47
N ALA A 129 4.89 14.62 1.29
CA ALA A 129 5.19 15.38 0.06
C ALA A 129 6.69 15.40 -0.30
N LYS A 130 7.61 15.27 0.68
CA LYS A 130 9.06 15.19 0.43
C LYS A 130 9.50 13.83 -0.14
N ARG A 131 8.68 12.80 0.06
CA ARG A 131 8.93 11.41 -0.36
C ARG A 131 8.13 11.03 -1.62
N CYS A 132 7.08 11.77 -1.95
CA CYS A 132 6.26 11.56 -3.13
C CYS A 132 6.91 12.15 -4.41
N ASN A 133 6.84 11.40 -5.51
CA ASN A 133 7.28 11.86 -6.82
C ASN A 133 6.11 12.56 -7.55
N MET A 134 6.13 13.88 -7.54
CA MET A 134 5.07 14.74 -8.09
C MET A 134 5.08 14.88 -9.62
N ALA A 135 5.83 14.06 -10.36
CA ALA A 135 5.96 14.24 -11.82
C ALA A 135 4.68 13.87 -12.59
N MET A 136 3.84 12.97 -12.05
CA MET A 136 2.63 12.46 -12.72
C MET A 136 1.42 12.34 -11.80
N VAL A 137 1.57 12.67 -10.51
CA VAL A 137 0.50 12.59 -9.51
C VAL A 137 0.31 13.93 -8.83
N GLU A 138 -0.89 14.14 -8.30
CA GLU A 138 -1.26 15.27 -7.45
C GLU A 138 -1.57 14.75 -6.05
N LEU A 139 -1.30 15.58 -5.04
CA LEU A 139 -1.66 15.29 -3.64
C LEU A 139 -2.85 16.16 -3.27
N GLU A 140 -3.92 15.53 -2.85
CA GLU A 140 -5.14 16.19 -2.38
C GLU A 140 -5.47 15.69 -0.98
N PRO A 141 -5.85 16.58 -0.03
CA PRO A 141 -6.41 16.13 1.23
C PRO A 141 -7.73 15.40 0.98
N VAL A 142 -8.11 14.50 1.89
CA VAL A 142 -9.46 13.92 1.82
C VAL A 142 -10.51 15.00 2.18
N PRO A 143 -11.73 14.96 1.61
CA PRO A 143 -12.71 16.03 1.77
C PRO A 143 -13.00 16.42 3.22
N GLU A 144 -13.06 15.45 4.14
CA GLU A 144 -13.26 15.74 5.56
C GLU A 144 -12.08 16.52 6.19
N GLU A 145 -10.85 16.31 5.72
CA GLU A 145 -9.68 17.08 6.13
C GLU A 145 -9.68 18.48 5.50
N ASP A 146 -10.08 18.59 4.23
CA ASP A 146 -10.19 19.86 3.51
C ASP A 146 -11.21 20.78 4.21
N ASP A 147 -12.39 20.26 4.53
CA ASP A 147 -13.43 20.93 5.32
C ASP A 147 -12.93 21.41 6.70
N MET A 148 -12.02 20.66 7.34
CA MET A 148 -11.42 21.04 8.63
C MET A 148 -10.39 22.16 8.46
N LEU A 149 -9.56 22.10 7.41
CA LEU A 149 -8.56 23.12 7.10
C LEU A 149 -9.22 24.45 6.73
N GLU A 150 -10.27 24.44 5.91
CA GLU A 150 -11.07 25.63 5.59
C GLU A 150 -11.64 26.29 6.85
N LYS A 151 -12.22 25.49 7.76
CA LYS A 151 -12.75 26.00 9.04
C LYS A 151 -11.66 26.62 9.91
N LEU A 152 -10.45 26.08 9.97
CA LEU A 152 -9.35 26.69 10.73
C LEU A 152 -8.91 28.04 10.12
N HIS A 153 -8.83 28.14 8.80
CA HIS A 153 -8.36 29.36 8.12
C HIS A 153 -9.37 30.51 8.17
N HIS A 154 -10.68 30.23 8.24
CA HIS A 154 -11.72 31.25 8.31
C HIS A 154 -11.95 31.86 9.71
N HIS A 155 -11.22 31.38 10.74
CA HIS A 155 -11.25 31.95 12.10
C HIS A 155 -10.02 32.84 12.43
N GLY A 156 -9.24 33.25 11.42
CA GLY A 156 -8.10 34.16 11.54
C GLY A 156 -8.40 35.61 11.16
#